data_AF-A0A7X4E227-F1
#
_entry.id   AF-A0A7X4E227-F1
#
_cell.length_a   1.000
_cell.length_b   1.000
_cell.length_c   1.000
_cell.angle_alpha   90.00
_cell.angle_beta   90.00
_cell.angle_gamma   90.00
#
_symmetry.space_group_name_H-M   'P 1'
#
loop_
_entity.id
_entity.type
_entity.pdbx_description
1 polymer ?
#
loop_
_entity_poly.entity_id
_entity_poly.type
_entity_poly.pdbx_seq_one_letter_code
_entity_poly.pdbx_strand_id
1 'polypeptide(L)'
;MAVVHIEAEIPWRIRRVYGEHWVGICDPLELTVESETWADLMEDIALTLDAMLHDLLSNNELDQFLQDRGWTAHGPTDGAEAVRFDVPFIPALVQPDDSTAAFHR
;
A
#
# COMPACT_ATOMS: atom_id res chain seq x y z
N MET A 1 -3.76 -18.88 13.57
CA MET A 1 -3.60 -17.66 12.75
C MET A 1 -3.55 -18.12 11.31
N ALA A 2 -4.52 -17.71 10.52
CA ALA A 2 -4.53 -17.99 9.09
C ALA A 2 -3.75 -16.90 8.35
N VAL A 3 -3.08 -17.25 7.26
CA VAL A 3 -2.45 -16.29 6.35
C VAL A 3 -3.30 -16.22 5.10
N VAL A 4 -3.70 -15.01 4.72
CA VAL A 4 -4.38 -14.74 3.45
C VAL A 4 -3.39 -14.01 2.56
N HIS A 5 -3.01 -14.66 1.46
CA HIS A 5 -2.14 -14.06 0.47
C HIS A 5 -2.99 -13.27 -0.53
N ILE A 6 -2.67 -11.99 -0.69
CA ILE A 6 -3.37 -11.11 -1.62
C ILE A 6 -2.57 -11.06 -2.92
N GLU A 7 -3.13 -11.59 -3.99
CA GLU A 7 -2.59 -11.38 -5.34
C GLU A 7 -3.10 -10.03 -5.84
N ALA A 8 -2.22 -9.02 -5.74
CA ALA A 8 -2.50 -7.64 -6.14
C ALA A 8 -1.25 -6.97 -6.72
N GLU A 9 -1.47 -6.04 -7.64
CA GLU A 9 -0.44 -5.11 -8.10
C GLU A 9 -0.69 -3.76 -7.44
N ILE A 10 0.04 -3.49 -6.35
CA ILE A 10 -0.10 -2.26 -5.57
C ILE A 10 1.12 -1.35 -5.86
N PRO A 11 1.04 -0.45 -6.85
CA PRO A 11 2.11 0.49 -7.13
C PRO A 11 2.19 1.53 -6.02
N TRP A 12 3.39 1.64 -5.42
CA TRP A 12 3.69 2.69 -4.45
C TRP A 12 4.69 3.66 -5.05
N ARG A 13 4.31 4.94 -5.15
CA ARG A 13 5.23 6.02 -5.54
C ARG A 13 5.88 6.57 -4.29
N ILE A 14 7.18 6.29 -4.13
CA ILE A 14 7.92 6.76 -2.97
C ILE A 14 8.80 7.94 -3.38
N ARG A 15 8.69 9.04 -2.64
CA ARG A 15 9.49 10.25 -2.83
C ARG A 15 10.15 10.66 -1.52
N ARG A 16 11.34 11.27 -1.63
CA ARG A 16 11.97 11.96 -0.51
C ARG A 16 11.54 13.42 -0.52
N VAL A 17 11.03 13.91 0.61
CA VAL A 17 10.63 15.31 0.77
C VAL A 17 11.81 16.10 1.34
N TYR A 18 11.91 17.39 0.99
CA TYR A 18 12.91 18.30 1.54
C TYR A 18 12.84 18.28 3.08
N GLY A 19 13.96 17.98 3.74
CA GLY A 19 14.00 17.82 5.19
C GLY A 19 14.03 16.36 5.68
N GLU A 20 14.50 15.43 4.83
CA GLU A 20 14.88 14.05 5.19
C GLU A 20 13.76 13.02 5.39
N HIS A 21 12.49 13.41 5.28
CA HIS A 21 11.36 12.50 5.43
C HIS A 21 11.02 11.80 4.10
N TRP A 22 10.44 10.60 4.20
CA TRP A 22 9.95 9.81 3.09
C TRP A 22 8.44 9.84 3.02
N VAL A 23 7.90 9.88 1.81
CA VAL A 23 6.46 9.83 1.56
C VAL A 23 6.17 8.77 0.51
N GLY A 24 5.33 7.80 0.87
CA GLY A 24 4.77 6.79 -0.02
C GLY A 24 3.34 7.15 -0.40
N ILE A 25 3.04 7.22 -1.70
CA ILE A 25 1.72 7.51 -2.24
C ILE A 25 1.25 6.28 -3.02
N CYS A 26 0.06 5.79 -2.70
CA CYS A 26 -0.62 4.73 -3.43
C CYS A 26 -1.93 5.27 -4.00
N ASP A 27 -1.88 5.78 -5.23
CA ASP A 27 -3.05 6.30 -5.94
C ASP A 27 -4.24 5.34 -6.04
N PRO A 28 -4.10 4.03 -6.35
CA PRO A 28 -5.26 3.14 -6.48
C PRO A 28 -5.98 2.86 -5.16
N LEU A 29 -5.31 3.13 -4.03
CA LEU A 29 -5.86 3.00 -2.69
C LEU A 29 -6.16 4.36 -2.05
N GLU A 30 -5.85 5.47 -2.73
CA GLU A 30 -5.90 6.82 -2.19
C GLU A 30 -5.18 6.96 -0.84
N LEU A 31 -4.13 6.14 -0.62
CA LEU A 31 -3.34 6.11 0.60
C LEU A 31 -2.09 6.98 0.46
N THR A 32 -1.76 7.68 1.54
CA THR A 32 -0.50 8.40 1.70
C THR A 32 0.08 8.08 3.06
N VAL A 33 1.35 7.65 3.08
CA VAL A 33 2.10 7.31 4.28
C VAL A 33 3.35 8.17 4.32
N GLU A 34 3.69 8.73 5.48
CA GLU A 34 4.90 9.52 5.70
C GLU A 34 5.66 9.01 6.91
N SER A 35 6.99 8.90 6.77
CA SER A 35 7.85 8.43 7.84
C SER A 35 9.25 9.06 7.76
N GLU A 36 9.98 9.07 8.88
CA GLU A 36 11.30 9.67 8.97
C GLU A 36 12.37 8.87 8.21
N THR A 37 12.30 7.54 8.28
CA THR A 37 13.26 6.66 7.62
C THR A 37 12.60 5.78 6.57
N TRP A 38 13.42 5.27 5.64
CA TRP A 38 12.96 4.29 4.66
C TRP A 38 12.41 3.03 5.34
N ALA A 39 13.03 2.58 6.45
CA ALA A 39 12.58 1.39 7.14
C ALA A 39 11.21 1.59 7.79
N ASP A 40 11.02 2.72 8.48
CA ASP A 40 9.73 3.10 9.07
C ASP A 40 8.66 3.19 7.98
N LEU A 41 8.96 3.83 6.84
CA LEU A 41 8.00 3.94 5.73
C LEU A 41 7.51 2.57 5.25
N MET A 42 8.41 1.61 5.07
CA MET A 42 8.04 0.28 4.61
C MET A 42 7.20 -0.48 5.66
N GLU A 43 7.49 -0.28 6.94
CA GLU A 43 6.71 -0.83 8.04
C GLU A 43 5.32 -0.18 8.12
N ASP A 44 5.24 1.15 8.08
CA ASP A 44 3.99 1.91 8.09
C ASP A 44 3.09 1.56 6.89
N ILE A 45 3.67 1.36 5.70
CA ILE A 45 2.92 0.89 4.52
C ILE A 45 2.31 -0.49 4.80
N ALA A 46 3.11 -1.44 5.32
CA ALA A 46 2.63 -2.79 5.62
C ALA A 46 1.55 -2.78 6.70
N LEU A 47 1.71 -1.98 7.76
CA LEU A 47 0.74 -1.82 8.85
C LEU A 47 -0.56 -1.17 8.35
N THR A 48 -0.46 -0.15 7.49
CA THR A 48 -1.63 0.53 6.91
C THR A 48 -2.42 -0.42 6.02
N LEU A 49 -1.75 -1.20 5.17
CA LEU A 49 -2.41 -2.20 4.31
C LEU A 49 -3.09 -3.30 5.13
N ASP A 50 -2.41 -3.83 6.16
CA ASP A 50 -2.98 -4.87 7.02
C ASP A 50 -4.21 -4.35 7.78
N ALA A 51 -4.14 -3.14 8.35
CA ALA A 51 -5.25 -2.52 9.06
C ALA A 51 -6.46 -2.26 8.14
N MET A 52 -6.23 -1.75 6.93
CA MET A 52 -7.27 -1.52 5.93
C MET A 52 -7.96 -2.82 5.52
N LEU A 53 -7.21 -3.89 5.24
CA LEU A 53 -7.79 -5.18 4.85
C LEU A 53 -8.54 -5.85 6.00
N HIS A 54 -8.08 -5.69 7.24
CA HIS A 54 -8.79 -6.14 8.44
C HIS A 54 -10.13 -5.42 8.64
N ASP A 55 -10.17 -4.12 8.40
CA ASP A 55 -11.41 -3.33 8.44
C ASP A 55 -12.40 -3.83 7.37
N LEU A 56 -11.95 -3.97 6.12
CA LEU A 56 -12.76 -4.51 5.04
C LEU A 56 -13.26 -5.93 5.31
N LEU A 57 -12.43 -6.78 5.92
CA LEU A 57 -12.82 -8.12 6.31
C LEU A 57 -13.91 -8.09 7.39
N SER A 58 -13.74 -7.23 8.40
CA SER A 58 -14.67 -7.09 9.52
C SER A 58 -16.03 -6.53 9.09
N ASN A 59 -16.05 -5.68 8.05
CA ASN A 59 -17.27 -5.14 7.45
C ASN A 59 -17.86 -6.04 6.35
N ASN A 60 -17.24 -7.20 6.06
CA ASN A 60 -17.65 -8.11 4.98
C ASN A 60 -17.61 -7.46 3.57
N GLU A 61 -16.74 -6.48 3.38
CA GLU A 61 -16.54 -5.72 2.14
C GLU A 61 -15.28 -6.15 1.37
N LEU A 62 -14.40 -6.94 2.01
CA LEU A 62 -13.12 -7.39 1.44
C LEU A 62 -13.29 -8.04 0.06
N ASP A 63 -14.23 -8.97 -0.08
CA ASP A 63 -14.42 -9.72 -1.34
C ASP A 63 -14.82 -8.79 -2.49
N GLN A 64 -15.77 -7.87 -2.25
CA GLN A 64 -16.18 -6.88 -3.23
C GLN A 64 -15.05 -5.90 -3.57
N PHE A 65 -14.31 -5.45 -2.56
CA PHE A 65 -13.17 -4.54 -2.73
C PHE A 65 -12.08 -5.14 -3.63
N LEU A 66 -11.75 -6.43 -3.42
CA LEU A 66 -10.78 -7.15 -4.24
C LEU A 66 -11.29 -7.33 -5.67
N GLN A 67 -12.55 -7.74 -5.85
CA GLN A 67 -13.15 -7.94 -7.17
C GLN A 67 -13.19 -6.66 -8.00
N ASP A 68 -13.56 -5.52 -7.40
CA ASP A 68 -13.61 -4.22 -8.08
C ASP A 68 -12.24 -3.81 -8.67
N ARG A 69 -11.16 -4.25 -8.02
CA ARG A 69 -9.77 -3.97 -8.42
C ARG A 69 -9.13 -5.09 -9.24
N GLY A 70 -9.86 -6.18 -9.49
CA GLY A 70 -9.33 -7.37 -10.16
C GLY A 70 -8.28 -8.12 -9.34
N TRP A 71 -8.28 -7.95 -8.01
CA TRP A 71 -7.39 -8.63 -7.08
C TRP A 71 -8.02 -9.90 -6.54
N THR A 72 -7.19 -10.83 -6.07
CA THR A 72 -7.66 -12.12 -5.56
C THR A 72 -7.05 -12.43 -4.20
N ALA A 73 -7.86 -12.90 -3.25
CA ALA A 73 -7.38 -13.44 -1.99
C ALA A 73 -7.23 -14.95 -2.08
N HIS A 74 -6.08 -15.46 -1.64
CA HIS A 74 -5.78 -16.87 -1.50
C HIS A 74 -5.62 -17.22 -0.03
N GLY A 75 -6.62 -17.90 0.53
CA GLY A 75 -6.63 -18.33 1.92
C GLY A 75 -8.03 -18.30 2.53
N PRO A 76 -8.18 -18.69 3.80
CA PRO A 76 -9.47 -18.65 4.47
C PRO A 76 -9.78 -17.22 4.91
N THR A 77 -10.67 -16.55 4.18
CA THR A 77 -11.25 -15.25 4.54
C THR A 77 -12.51 -15.40 5.40
N ASP A 78 -13.21 -16.53 5.33
CA ASP A 78 -14.46 -16.76 6.05
C ASP A 78 -14.24 -17.17 7.52
N GLY A 79 -14.81 -16.41 8.46
CA GLY A 79 -14.89 -16.77 9.88
C GLY A 79 -13.56 -16.80 10.65
N ALA A 80 -12.49 -16.21 10.11
CA ALA A 80 -11.19 -16.21 10.74
C ALA A 80 -11.02 -15.00 11.68
N GLU A 81 -11.09 -15.23 13.00
CA GLU A 81 -10.91 -14.20 14.03
C GLU A 81 -9.46 -13.66 14.13
N ALA A 82 -8.49 -14.36 13.51
CA ALA A 82 -7.08 -14.00 13.52
C ALA A 82 -6.44 -14.32 12.16
N VAL A 83 -6.62 -13.42 11.21
CA VAL A 83 -6.00 -13.43 9.87
C VAL A 83 -4.75 -12.55 9.90
N ARG A 84 -3.75 -12.91 9.11
CA ARG A 84 -2.67 -12.01 8.72
C ARG A 84 -2.72 -11.87 7.20
N PHE A 85 -2.68 -10.64 6.71
CA PHE A 85 -2.63 -10.39 5.28
C PHE A 85 -1.17 -10.35 4.81
N ASP A 86 -0.87 -11.14 3.79
CA ASP A 86 0.39 -11.08 3.07
C ASP A 86 0.14 -10.34 1.76
N VAL A 87 0.56 -9.07 1.72
CA VAL A 87 0.24 -8.15 0.63
C VAL A 87 1.53 -7.74 -0.08
N PRO A 88 1.68 -8.06 -1.37
CA PRO A 88 2.81 -7.56 -2.15
C PRO A 88 2.63 -6.06 -2.40
N PHE A 89 3.63 -5.28 -2.02
CA PHE A 89 3.71 -3.88 -2.41
C PHE A 89 5.02 -3.62 -3.13
N ILE A 90 4.95 -2.93 -4.27
CA ILE A 90 6.10 -2.70 -5.14
C ILE A 90 6.52 -1.23 -4.99
N PRO A 91 7.59 -0.94 -4.21
CA PRO A 91 8.08 0.41 -4.06
C PRO A 91 8.74 0.90 -5.35
N ALA A 92 8.19 1.94 -5.96
CA ALA A 92 8.80 2.69 -7.04
C ALA A 92 9.38 3.99 -6.49
N LEU A 93 10.71 4.06 -6.33
CA LEU A 93 11.37 5.32 -5.99
C LEU A 93 11.24 6.29 -7.17
N VAL A 94 10.50 7.37 -6.95
CA VAL A 94 10.41 8.48 -7.87
C VAL A 94 11.57 9.42 -7.54
N GLN A 95 12.58 9.44 -8.42
CA GLN A 95 13.58 10.49 -8.35
C GLN A 95 12.90 11.83 -8.66
N PRO A 96 13.26 12.92 -7.95
CA PRO A 96 12.87 14.24 -8.41
C PRO A 96 13.54 14.44 -9.77
N ASP A 97 12.75 14.34 -10.83
CA ASP A 97 13.19 14.67 -12.18
C ASP A 97 13.56 16.16 -12.18
N ASP A 98 14.85 16.46 -12.36
CA ASP A 98 15.40 17.82 -12.58
C ASP A 98 15.04 18.30 -14.01
N SER A 99 13.78 18.10 -14.43
CA SER A 99 13.28 18.36 -15.77
C SER A 99 12.25 19.48 -15.77
N THR A 100 12.53 20.56 -15.04
CA THR A 100 11.86 21.86 -15.18
C THR A 100 12.88 23.01 -15.30
N ALA A 101 13.84 22.84 -16.20
CA ALA A 101 14.67 23.94 -16.70
C ALA A 101 14.63 24.03 -18.24
N ALA A 102 13.44 23.90 -18.83
CA ALA A 102 13.25 24.08 -20.27
C ALA A 102 11.94 24.78 -20.63
N PHE A 103 11.45 25.72 -19.82
CA PHE A 103 10.40 26.65 -20.25
C PHE A 103 10.53 27.98 -19.51
N HIS A 104 11.44 28.84 -19.96
CA HIS A 104 11.16 30.27 -20.11
C HIS A 104 12.20 30.89 -21.05
N ARG A 105 11.75 31.10 -22.28
CA ARG A 105 12.37 31.95 -23.31
C ARG A 105 12.33 33.42 -22.88
#